data_AF-A0AB37U983-F1
#
_entry.id   AF-A0AB37U983-F1
#
_cell.length_a   1.000
_cell.length_b   1.000
_cell.length_c   1.000
_cell.angle_alpha   90.00
_cell.angle_beta   90.00
_cell.angle_gamma   90.00
#
_symmetry.space_group_name_H-M   'P 1'
#
loop_
_entity.id
_entity.type
_entity.pdbx_description
1 polymer ?
#
loop_
_entity_poly.entity_id
_entity_poly.type
_entity_poly.pdbx_seq_one_letter_code
_entity_poly.pdbx_strand_id
1 'polypeptide(L)' 'MNNVIEQEHRNIKRIVKPMMGFNSFNTARRTLSGIEAMNMIRKGQVKGISKGESVSQAKFVAEIFGVSA' A
#
# COMPACT_ATOMS: atom_id res chain seq x y z
N MET A 1 -16.32 -1.28 -20.04
CA MET A 1 -16.33 -0.62 -18.72
C MET A 1 -15.41 -1.42 -17.82
N ASN A 2 -14.25 -0.87 -17.46
CA ASN A 2 -13.27 -1.57 -16.62
C ASN A 2 -13.62 -1.34 -15.15
N ASN A 3 -14.00 -2.40 -14.46
CA ASN A 3 -14.44 -2.36 -13.07
C ASN A 3 -13.27 -1.89 -12.17
N VAL A 4 -13.50 -0.97 -11.24
CA VAL A 4 -12.45 -0.43 -10.32
C VAL A 4 -11.69 -1.56 -9.62
N ILE A 5 -12.41 -2.61 -9.24
CA ILE A 5 -11.88 -3.84 -8.63
C ILE A 5 -10.86 -4.54 -9.53
N GLU A 6 -11.17 -4.68 -10.82
CA GLU A 6 -10.24 -5.32 -11.77
C GLU A 6 -8.96 -4.50 -11.94
N GLN A 7 -9.06 -3.17 -11.90
CA GLN A 7 -7.90 -2.30 -12.02
C GLN A 7 -7.00 -2.39 -10.78
N GLU A 8 -7.58 -2.45 -9.58
CA GLU A 8 -6.80 -2.67 -8.35
C GLU A 8 -6.13 -4.03 -8.34
N HIS A 9 -6.85 -5.09 -8.72
CA HIS A 9 -6.27 -6.42 -8.85
C HIS A 9 -5.12 -6.46 -9.87
N ARG A 10 -5.25 -5.78 -11.02
CA ARG A 10 -4.17 -5.65 -12.01
C ARG A 10 -2.95 -4.94 -11.44
N ASN A 11 -3.14 -3.85 -10.68
CA ASN A 11 -2.04 -3.12 -10.05
C ASN A 11 -1.30 -3.97 -9.02
N ILE A 12 -2.02 -4.69 -8.15
CA ILE A 12 -1.40 -5.60 -7.18
C ILE A 12 -0.62 -6.69 -7.92
N LYS A 13 -1.24 -7.37 -8.89
CA LYS A 13 -0.59 -8.42 -9.70
C LYS A 13 0.67 -7.91 -10.38
N ARG A 14 0.66 -6.70 -10.93
CA ARG A 14 1.84 -6.09 -11.58
C ARG A 14 3.00 -5.91 -10.59
N ILE A 15 2.73 -5.53 -9.35
CA ILE A 15 3.76 -5.32 -8.32
C ILE A 15 4.28 -6.67 -7.80
N VAL A 16 3.40 -7.65 -7.58
CA VAL A 16 3.80 -8.95 -7.00
C VAL A 16 4.39 -9.93 -8.00
N LYS A 17 4.05 -9.84 -9.30
CA LYS A 17 4.54 -10.77 -10.34
C LYS A 17 6.07 -10.85 -10.48
N PRO A 18 6.85 -9.76 -10.39
CA PRO A 18 8.31 -9.86 -10.40
C PRO A 18 8.91 -10.30 -9.05
N MET A 19 8.12 -10.45 -7.99
CA MET A 19 8.60 -10.96 -6.70
C MET A 19 8.73 -12.50 -6.77
N MET A 20 9.74 -13.09 -6.12
CA MET A 20 9.88 -14.56 -6.00
C MET A 20 8.87 -15.19 -5.01
N GLY A 21 7.65 -14.65 -4.96
CA GLY A 21 6.64 -15.01 -3.97
C GLY A 21 6.87 -14.41 -2.59
N PHE A 22 6.07 -14.86 -1.62
CA PHE A 22 6.16 -14.46 -0.22
C PHE A 22 6.56 -15.67 0.63
N ASN A 23 7.52 -15.49 1.54
CA ASN A 23 8.01 -16.58 2.40
C ASN A 23 6.97 -17.08 3.41
N SER A 24 5.99 -16.26 3.78
CA SER A 24 4.92 -16.64 4.71
C SER A 24 3.66 -15.81 4.47
N PHE A 25 2.51 -16.27 4.99
CA PHE A 25 1.26 -15.50 4.96
C PHE A 25 1.40 -14.15 5.68
N ASN A 26 2.13 -14.11 6.79
CA ASN A 26 2.38 -12.87 7.53
C ASN A 26 3.18 -11.86 6.70
N THR A 27 4.20 -12.34 5.98
CA THR A 27 4.98 -11.50 5.05
C THR A 27 4.12 -11.02 3.90
N ALA A 28 3.31 -11.90 3.30
CA ALA A 28 2.37 -11.53 2.24
C ALA A 28 1.40 -10.43 2.68
N ARG A 29 0.77 -10.62 3.85
CA ARG A 29 -0.16 -9.64 4.43
C ARG A 29 0.50 -8.29 4.63
N ARG A 30 1.67 -8.24 5.26
CA ARG A 30 2.41 -6.98 5.50
C ARG A 30 2.79 -6.28 4.19
N THR A 31 3.28 -7.02 3.19
CA THR A 31 3.65 -6.45 1.90
C THR A 31 2.44 -5.90 1.15
N LEU A 32 1.33 -6.64 1.11
CA LEU A 32 0.09 -6.18 0.47
C LEU A 32 -0.48 -4.94 1.17
N SER A 33 -0.50 -4.91 2.51
CA SER A 33 -0.92 -3.72 3.26
C SER A 33 -0.04 -2.49 2.97
N GLY A 34 1.27 -2.67 2.79
CA GLY A 34 2.17 -1.59 2.38
C GLY A 34 1.87 -1.08 0.97
N ILE A 35 1.62 -1.98 0.01
CA ILE A 35 1.24 -1.62 -1.36
C ILE A 35 -0.06 -0.82 -1.38
N GLU A 36 -1.05 -1.23 -0.57
CA GLU A 36 -2.33 -0.53 -0.42
C GLU A 36 -2.14 0.86 0.22
N ALA A 37 -1.35 0.95 1.30
CA ALA A 37 -1.03 2.23 1.96
C ALA A 37 -0.43 3.25 0.98
N MET A 38 0.57 2.83 0.21
CA MET A 38 1.21 3.69 -0.80
C MET A 38 0.23 4.06 -1.92
N ASN A 39 -0.67 3.17 -2.31
CA ASN A 39 -1.71 3.48 -3.29
C ASN A 39 -2.71 4.52 -2.77
N MET A 40 -3.14 4.41 -1.51
CA MET A 40 -4.05 5.38 -0.87
C MET A 40 -3.41 6.77 -0.79
N ILE A 41 -2.13 6.85 -0.38
CA ILE A 41 -1.36 8.11 -0.37
C ILE A 41 -1.27 8.69 -1.78
N ARG A 42 -0.87 7.89 -2.77
CA ARG A 42 -0.71 8.34 -4.16
C ARG A 42 -2.00 8.87 -4.77
N LYS A 43 -3.14 8.25 -4.43
CA LYS A 43 -4.49 8.64 -4.87
C LYS A 43 -5.05 9.82 -4.07
N GLY A 44 -4.43 10.24 -2.97
CA GLY A 44 -4.95 11.29 -2.08
C GLY A 44 -6.17 10.87 -1.28
N GLN A 45 -6.33 9.56 -1.03
CA GLN A 45 -7.48 9.02 -0.28
C GLN A 45 -7.32 9.17 1.24
N VAL A 46 -6.09 9.43 1.72
CA VAL A 46 -5.84 9.61 3.14
C VAL A 46 -6.04 11.09 3.50
N LYS A 47 -7.05 11.36 4.34
CA LYS A 47 -7.35 12.71 4.82
C LYS A 47 -6.19 13.24 5.68
N GLY A 48 -5.80 14.50 5.47
CA GLY A 48 -4.74 15.15 6.24
C GLY A 48 -3.32 14.78 5.80
N ILE A 49 -3.15 14.00 4.73
CA ILE A 49 -1.83 13.67 4.15
C ILE A 49 -1.75 14.30 2.77
N SER A 50 -1.02 15.41 2.67
CA SER A 50 -0.81 16.05 1.38
C SER A 50 0.24 15.29 0.54
N LYS A 51 0.09 15.37 -0.78
CA LYS A 51 0.98 14.71 -1.75
C LYS A 51 2.31 15.46 -1.80
N GLY A 52 3.23 15.10 -0.91
CA GLY A 52 4.53 15.76 -0.74
C GLY A 52 4.94 15.93 0.73
N GLU A 53 4.03 15.66 1.67
CA GLU A 53 4.31 15.76 3.09
C GLU A 53 4.83 14.43 3.65
N SER A 54 6.14 14.25 3.53
CA SER A 54 6.85 13.01 3.87
C SER A 54 6.65 12.59 5.34
N VAL A 55 6.54 13.55 6.26
CA VAL A 55 6.39 13.28 7.70
C VAL A 55 5.04 12.63 8.00
N SER A 56 3.95 13.18 7.46
CA SER A 56 2.60 12.65 7.68
C SER A 56 2.38 11.32 6.95
N GLN A 57 3.00 11.14 5.78
CA GLN A 57 3.06 9.84 5.09
C GLN A 57 3.80 8.79 5.93
N ALA A 58 4.96 9.14 6.49
CA ALA A 58 5.74 8.23 7.33
C ALA A 58 4.98 7.83 8.60
N LYS A 59 4.30 8.78 9.26
CA LYS A 59 3.45 8.51 10.44
C LYS A 59 2.31 7.55 10.12
N PHE A 60 1.63 7.75 8.99
CA PHE A 60 0.55 6.87 8.54
C PHE A 60 1.03 5.44 8.25
N VAL A 61 2.18 5.32 7.56
CA VAL A 61 2.78 4.02 7.31
C VAL A 61 3.19 3.35 8.63
N ALA A 62 3.80 4.09 9.55
CA ALA A 62 4.17 3.61 10.88
C ALA A 62 2.95 3.08 11.68
N GLU A 63 1.82 3.78 11.62
CA GLU A 63 0.54 3.37 12.22
C GLU A 63 0.04 2.04 11.63
N ILE A 64 0.02 1.90 10.30
CA ILE A 64 -0.40 0.66 9.61
C ILE A 64 0.45 -0.54 10.04
N PHE A 65 1.76 -0.33 10.23
CA PHE A 65 2.68 -1.40 10.60
C PHE A 65 2.82 -1.61 12.11
N GLY A 66 2.13 -0.80 12.94
CA GLY A 66 2.23 -0.85 14.40
C GLY A 66 3.63 -0.55 14.92
N VAL A 67 4.42 0.19 14.14
CA VAL A 67 5.77 0.61 14.53
C VAL A 67 5.62 2.00 15.11
N SER A 68 5.43 2.10 16.43
CA SER A 68 5.37 3.40 17.10
C SER A 68 6.68 4.16 16.83
N ALA A 69 6.59 5.31 16.17
CA ALA A 69 7.71 6.21 15.91
C ALA A 69 7.94 7.15 17.10
#